data_AF-A0A7C5KHE6-F1
#
_entry.id   AF-A0A7C5KHE6-F1
#
_cell.length_a   1.000
_cell.length_b   1.000
_cell.length_c   1.000
_cell.angle_alpha   90.00
_cell.angle_beta   90.00
_cell.angle_gamma   90.00
#
_symmetry.space_group_name_H-M   'P 1'
#
loop_
_entity.id
_entity.type
_entity.pdbx_description
1 polymer ?
#
loop_
_entity_poly.entity_id
_entity_poly.type
_entity_poly.pdbx_seq_one_letter_code
_entity_poly.pdbx_strand_id
1 'polypeptide(L)' 'MEILFLLIPLAVGLMAVAVVFFLWTVKSGQYDDLEGPAHRILMDDDDPMIPGNRPRAAGSDGDQGEKGD' A
#
# COMPACT_ATOMS: atom_id res chain seq x y z
N MET A 1 -20.45 -14.72 46.30
CA MET A 1 -21.48 -14.08 45.46
C MET A 1 -21.18 -12.60 45.18
N GLU A 2 -20.47 -11.89 46.07
CA GLU A 2 -20.04 -10.49 45.88
C GLU A 2 -19.26 -10.20 44.58
N ILE A 3 -18.36 -11.10 44.18
CA ILE A 3 -17.51 -10.88 42.99
C ILE A 3 -18.31 -10.76 41.68
N LEU A 4 -19.50 -11.37 41.62
CA LEU A 4 -20.35 -11.29 40.42
C LEU A 4 -20.84 -9.86 40.20
N PHE A 5 -21.08 -9.08 41.28
CA PHE A 5 -21.46 -7.67 41.16
C PHE A 5 -20.35 -6.79 40.59
N LEU A 6 -19.09 -7.23 40.66
CA LEU A 6 -17.96 -6.56 40.02
C LEU A 6 -17.73 -7.08 38.58
N LEU A 7 -17.80 -8.39 38.38
CA LEU A 7 -17.49 -9.02 37.09
C LEU A 7 -18.55 -8.76 36.03
N ILE A 8 -19.84 -8.74 36.38
CA ILE A 8 -20.93 -8.47 35.44
C ILE A 8 -20.79 -7.08 34.79
N PRO A 9 -20.71 -5.97 35.53
CA PRO A 9 -20.57 -4.64 34.91
C PRO A 9 -19.22 -4.48 34.21
N LEU A 10 -18.15 -5.09 34.72
CA LEU A 10 -16.85 -5.08 34.04
C LEU A 10 -16.94 -5.76 32.67
N ALA A 11 -17.55 -6.95 32.60
CA ALA A 11 -17.72 -7.68 31.35
C ALA A 11 -18.61 -6.92 30.35
N VAL A 12 -19.73 -6.33 30.81
CA VAL A 12 -20.60 -5.49 29.99
C VAL A 12 -19.84 -4.26 29.47
N GLY A 13 -19.03 -3.62 30.31
CA GLY A 13 -18.18 -2.50 29.93
C GLY A 13 -17.16 -2.88 28.86
N LEU A 14 -16.45 -3.99 29.04
CA LEU A 14 -15.50 -4.51 28.04
C LEU A 14 -16.18 -4.85 26.71
N MET A 15 -17.36 -5.47 26.76
CA MET A 15 -18.15 -5.78 25.57
C MET A 15 -18.59 -4.50 24.85
N ALA A 16 -19.06 -3.48 25.57
CA ALA A 16 -19.43 -2.20 24.98
C ALA A 16 -18.23 -1.50 24.32
N VAL A 17 -17.07 -1.49 24.98
CA VAL A 17 -15.83 -0.95 24.42
C VAL A 17 -15.44 -1.68 23.15
N ALA A 18 -15.49 -3.01 23.13
CA ALA A 18 -15.18 -3.82 21.96
C ALA A 18 -16.12 -3.48 20.77
N VAL A 19 -17.42 -3.34 21.02
CA VAL A 19 -18.40 -2.97 19.98
C VAL A 19 -18.14 -1.56 19.45
N VAL A 20 -17.91 -0.57 20.33
CA VAL A 20 -17.62 0.80 19.91
C VAL A 20 -16.34 0.84 19.07
N PHE A 21 -15.29 0.15 19.51
CA PHE A 21 -14.03 0.07 18.80
C PHE A 21 -14.23 -0.59 17.42
N PHE A 22 -14.96 -1.70 17.35
CA PHE A 22 -15.28 -2.38 16.09
C PHE A 22 -16.07 -1.49 15.12
N LEU A 23 -17.09 -0.76 15.60
CA LEU A 23 -17.84 0.16 14.75
C LEU A 23 -16.96 1.31 14.24
N TRP A 24 -16.01 1.78 15.06
CA TRP A 24 -15.04 2.79 14.66
C TRP A 24 -14.08 2.28 13.59
N THR A 25 -13.57 1.05 13.70
CA THR A 25 -12.68 0.47 12.66
C THR A 25 -13.40 0.28 11.34
N VAL A 26 -14.65 -0.20 11.37
CA VAL A 26 -15.50 -0.35 10.18
C VAL A 26 -15.74 1.01 9.51
N LYS A 27 -16.12 2.03 10.28
CA LYS A 27 -16.33 3.38 9.75
C LYS A 27 -15.05 4.03 9.22
N SER A 28 -13.88 3.63 9.74
CA SER A 28 -12.59 4.20 9.34
C SER A 28 -12.09 3.69 7.98
N GLY A 29 -12.85 2.82 7.29
CA GLY A 29 -12.48 2.35 5.96
C GLY A 29 -11.26 1.44 5.92
N GLN A 30 -10.81 0.91 7.07
CA GLN A 30 -9.64 0.00 7.12
C GLN A 30 -9.87 -1.33 6.38
N TYR A 31 -11.12 -1.66 6.06
CA TYR A 31 -11.47 -2.86 5.31
C TYR A 31 -11.62 -2.60 3.80
N ASP A 32 -11.50 -1.35 3.35
CA ASP A 32 -11.69 -0.98 1.94
C ASP A 32 -10.46 -1.33 1.08
N ASP A 33 -9.29 -1.52 1.71
CA ASP A 33 -8.03 -1.87 1.05
C ASP A 33 -7.55 -3.29 1.41
N LEU A 34 -8.46 -4.26 1.44
CA LEU A 34 -8.11 -5.69 1.56
C LEU A 34 -7.66 -6.30 0.21
N GLU A 35 -7.94 -5.63 -0.90
CA GLU A 35 -7.62 -6.07 -2.27
C GLU A 35 -6.27 -5.53 -2.77
N GLY A 36 -5.74 -4.48 -2.15
CA GLY A 36 -4.55 -3.75 -2.62
C GLY A 36 -3.25 -4.55 -2.72
N PRO A 37 -2.90 -5.46 -1.79
CA PRO A 37 -1.63 -6.18 -1.85
C PRO A 37 -1.62 -7.37 -2.83
N ALA A 38 -2.74 -8.07 -2.97
CA ALA A 38 -2.83 -9.30 -3.76
C ALA A 38 -2.73 -9.05 -5.27
N HIS A 39 -3.21 -7.88 -5.74
CA HIS A 39 -3.16 -7.52 -7.15
C HIS A 39 -1.76 -7.09 -7.63
N ARG A 40 -0.85 -6.71 -6.71
CA ARG A 40 0.51 -6.27 -7.04
C ARG A 40 1.42 -7.47 -7.32
N ILE A 41 1.32 -8.51 -6.49
CA ILE A 41 2.12 -9.75 -6.64
C ILE A 41 1.89 -10.46 -7.98
N LEU A 42 0.70 -10.34 -8.58
CA LEU A 42 0.37 -10.95 -9.87
C LEU A 42 0.61 -10.06 -11.09
N MET A 43 0.84 -8.75 -10.89
CA MET A 43 1.04 -7.75 -11.96
C MET A 43 2.48 -7.19 -11.99
N ASP A 44 3.33 -7.54 -11.01
CA ASP A 44 4.75 -7.15 -10.96
C ASP A 44 5.63 -7.91 -11.97
N ASP A 45 5.11 -8.96 -12.63
CA ASP A 45 5.84 -9.76 -13.63
C ASP A 45 5.89 -9.10 -15.03
N ASP A 46 5.04 -8.09 -15.28
CA ASP A 46 4.97 -7.37 -16.55
C ASP A 46 5.76 -6.05 -16.54
N ASP A 47 6.41 -5.69 -15.44
CA ASP A 47 7.30 -4.54 -15.41
C ASP A 47 8.63 -4.96 -16.05
N PRO A 48 9.02 -4.42 -17.22
CA PRO A 48 10.30 -4.76 -17.83
C PRO A 48 11.41 -4.21 -16.92
N MET A 49 11.93 -5.07 -16.05
CA MET A 49 13.24 -4.93 -15.43
C MET A 49 14.31 -5.02 -16.53
N ILE A 50 14.36 -4.03 -17.43
CA ILE A 50 15.50 -3.80 -18.30
C ILE A 50 16.24 -2.59 -17.74
N PRO A 51 17.21 -2.79 -16.82
CA PRO A 51 18.28 -1.82 -16.70
C PRO A 51 18.95 -1.79 -18.07
N GLY A 52 18.66 -0.72 -18.82
CA GLY A 52 19.17 -0.52 -20.17
C GLY A 52 20.68 -0.41 -20.16
N ASN A 53 21.36 -1.55 -20.20
CA ASN A 53 22.75 -1.65 -20.58
C ASN A 53 22.80 -1.30 -22.08
N ARG A 54 22.94 -0.02 -22.42
CA ARG A 54 23.29 0.42 -23.78
C ARG A 54 24.81 0.60 -23.85
N PRO A 55 25.57 -0.42 -24.29
CA PRO A 55 26.81 -0.18 -24.99
C PRO A 55 26.42 0.22 -26.42
N ARG A 56 26.38 1.52 -26.73
CA ARG A 56 26.48 1.94 -28.13
C ARG A 56 27.86 2.53 -28.35
N ALA A 57 28.69 1.65 -28.88
CA ALA A 57 29.95 1.92 -29.52
C ALA A 57 29.89 3.17 -30.42
N ALA A 58 30.99 3.91 -30.37
CA ALA A 58 31.65 4.59 -31.48
C ALA A 58 30.91 4.56 -32.83
N GLY A 59 30.48 5.73 -33.26
CA GLY A 59 30.04 6.02 -34.62
C GLY A 59 30.26 7.50 -34.87
N SER A 60 31.47 7.81 -35.34
CA SER A 60 31.80 9.02 -36.07
C SER A 60 30.83 9.24 -37.24
N ASP A 61 30.39 10.47 -37.44
CA ASP A 61 30.14 11.15 -38.73
C ASP A 61 29.64 12.55 -38.34
N GLY A 62 30.42 13.61 -38.55
CA GLY A 62 30.59 14.23 -39.87
C GLY A 62 29.40 15.19 -40.06
N ASP A 63 29.53 16.48 -39.76
CA ASP A 63 30.07 17.49 -40.66
C ASP A 63 28.95 18.45 -41.14
N GLN A 64 29.24 19.75 -41.03
CA GLN A 64 28.66 20.92 -41.72
C GLN A 64 27.25 21.47 -41.42
N GLY A 65 27.21 22.82 -41.30
CA GLY A 65 26.02 23.68 -41.47
C GLY A 65 25.91 24.83 -40.45
N GLU A 66 26.79 25.84 -40.48
CA GLU A 66 26.45 27.21 -40.92
C GLU A 66 25.36 27.99 -40.14
N LYS A 67 25.80 29.12 -39.51
CA LYS A 67 25.24 30.50 -39.66
C LYS A 67 24.38 31.12 -38.53
N GLY A 68 24.85 32.28 -38.04
CA GLY A 68 24.11 33.41 -37.42
C GLY A 68 23.72 33.20 -35.95
N ASP A 69 23.99 34.07 -34.99
CA ASP A 69 24.32 35.51 -34.95
C ASP A 69 25.32 35.82 -33.83
#